data_AF-A0A662G3B7-F1
#
_entry.id   AF-A0A662G3B7-F1
#
_cell.length_a   1.000
_cell.length_b   1.000
_cell.length_c   1.000
_cell.angle_alpha   90.00
_cell.angle_beta   90.00
_cell.angle_gamma   90.00
#
_symmetry.space_group_name_H-M   'P 1'
#
loop_
_entity.id
_entity.type
_entity.pdbx_description
1 polymer ?
#
loop_
_entity_poly.entity_id
_entity_poly.type
_entity_poly.pdbx_seq_one_letter_code
_entity_poly.pdbx_strand_id
1 'polypeptide(L)'
;MIAYRYRDKKCLFGYDLINEPMPPNNKILTEVYLNIMKGILEVDRNHVFIIEGNPDIMQLLNVSDQIVLSYHFYTPVEFCLHNGRYDFTLKYPGYIGGKYWDRKALKESMKYMNYFSKKYNLPVFIGEFGAGLGSGESALRWVNDTVSLFEEYGFHWTYTVYKSPYPDMCGLYYLPEDSPWTMMLNNISNMVCEKYKNITEIRKEELIEIINTINIRNIIKLTKYLRTEEHLMHKELLNILKQ
;
A
#
# COMPACT_ATOMS: atom_id res chain seq x y z
N MET A 1 -9.14 21.44 3.27
CA MET A 1 -10.27 20.78 3.97
C MET A 1 -9.88 19.53 4.76
N ILE A 2 -8.93 18.69 4.31
CA ILE A 2 -8.48 17.50 5.08
C ILE A 2 -7.56 17.89 6.24
N ALA A 3 -6.40 18.51 5.96
CA ALA A 3 -5.44 18.86 7.01
C ALA A 3 -6.05 19.72 8.14
N TYR A 4 -6.80 20.77 7.78
CA TYR A 4 -7.53 21.58 8.76
C TYR A 4 -8.45 20.74 9.67
N ARG A 5 -9.13 19.73 9.14
CA ARG A 5 -10.05 18.89 9.92
C ARG A 5 -9.32 18.00 10.94
N TYR A 6 -8.11 17.54 10.61
CA TYR A 6 -7.38 16.55 11.40
C TYR A 6 -6.16 17.10 12.15
N ARG A 7 -5.85 18.39 12.01
CA ARG A 7 -4.67 19.06 12.61
C ARG A 7 -4.44 18.84 14.11
N ASP A 8 -5.52 18.63 14.87
CA ASP A 8 -5.45 18.45 16.34
C ASP A 8 -5.57 16.96 16.75
N LYS A 9 -5.58 16.03 15.79
CA LYS A 9 -5.79 14.60 16.05
C LYS A 9 -4.48 13.88 16.28
N LYS A 10 -4.14 13.70 17.56
CA LYS A 10 -2.93 12.96 18.00
C LYS A 10 -2.79 11.53 17.47
N CYS A 11 -3.88 10.90 17.01
CA CYS A 11 -3.84 9.57 16.42
C CYS A 11 -3.46 9.57 14.93
N LEU A 12 -3.43 10.73 14.28
CA LEU A 12 -2.89 10.89 12.95
C LEU A 12 -1.37 10.94 13.08
N PHE A 13 -0.67 10.14 12.27
CA PHE A 13 0.78 10.18 12.22
C PHE A 13 1.26 11.24 11.22
N GLY A 14 0.70 11.20 10.01
CA GLY A 14 1.15 12.00 8.88
C GLY A 14 0.16 11.98 7.73
N TYR A 15 0.52 12.70 6.69
CA TYR A 15 -0.19 12.74 5.42
C TYR A 15 0.66 12.03 4.36
N ASP A 16 0.17 10.89 3.88
CA ASP A 16 0.59 10.36 2.58
C ASP A 16 0.00 11.25 1.49
N LEU A 17 0.89 11.92 0.76
CA LEU A 17 0.50 12.97 -0.16
C LEU A 17 -0.09 12.41 -1.45
N ILE A 18 0.56 11.41 -2.03
CA ILE A 18 0.15 10.76 -3.28
C ILE A 18 0.71 9.34 -3.27
N ASN A 19 -0.19 8.36 -3.25
CA ASN A 19 0.11 6.93 -3.42
C ASN A 19 0.55 6.62 -4.86
N GLU A 20 1.67 5.91 -5.02
CA GLU A 20 2.21 5.43 -6.29
C GLU A 20 2.22 6.48 -7.43
N PRO A 21 2.87 7.64 -7.21
CA PRO A 21 2.86 8.71 -8.19
C PRO A 21 3.55 8.26 -9.48
N MET A 22 2.87 8.46 -10.62
CA MET A 22 3.41 8.23 -11.96
C MET A 22 3.51 9.56 -12.72
N PRO A 23 4.38 10.50 -12.27
CA PRO A 23 4.46 11.82 -12.86
C PRO A 23 5.11 11.78 -14.24
N PRO A 24 4.86 12.78 -15.12
CA PRO A 24 5.60 12.88 -16.38
C PRO A 24 7.11 13.06 -16.18
N ASN A 25 7.53 13.69 -15.07
CA ASN A 25 8.91 13.77 -14.61
C ASN A 25 8.99 14.17 -13.13
N ASN A 26 10.17 14.00 -12.53
CA ASN A 26 10.43 14.27 -11.12
C ASN A 26 10.28 15.76 -10.73
N LYS A 27 10.52 16.70 -11.65
CA LYS A 27 10.38 18.14 -11.38
C LYS A 27 8.92 18.49 -11.11
N ILE A 28 8.00 17.98 -11.93
CA ILE A 28 6.55 18.17 -11.73
C ILE A 28 6.11 17.56 -10.39
N LEU A 29 6.58 16.36 -10.06
CA LEU A 29 6.27 15.73 -8.77
C LEU A 29 6.74 16.60 -7.59
N THR A 30 7.96 17.14 -7.69
CA THR A 30 8.53 18.03 -6.68
C THR A 30 7.68 19.29 -6.50
N GLU A 31 7.29 19.95 -7.59
CA GLU A 31 6.44 21.15 -7.55
C GLU A 31 5.08 20.87 -6.90
N VAL A 32 4.46 19.74 -7.25
CA VAL A 32 3.19 19.30 -6.64
C VAL A 32 3.35 19.09 -5.14
N TYR A 33 4.39 18.37 -4.69
CA TYR A 33 4.63 18.16 -3.26
C TYR A 33 4.92 19.47 -2.52
N LEU A 34 5.73 20.37 -3.07
CA LEU A 34 5.96 21.68 -2.46
C LEU A 34 4.67 22.47 -2.26
N ASN A 35 3.76 22.45 -3.23
CA ASN A 35 2.47 23.14 -3.13
C ASN A 35 1.57 22.51 -2.06
N ILE A 36 1.49 21.17 -2.02
CA ILE A 36 0.70 20.47 -1.01
C ILE A 36 1.26 20.71 0.40
N MET A 37 2.58 20.56 0.59
CA MET A 37 3.25 20.78 1.87
C MET A 37 3.02 22.19 2.40
N LYS A 38 3.19 23.22 1.56
CA LYS A 38 2.93 24.62 1.95
C LYS A 38 1.49 24.82 2.41
N GLY A 39 0.50 24.29 1.66
CA GLY A 39 -0.91 24.41 2.02
C GLY A 39 -1.26 23.65 3.31
N ILE A 40 -0.62 22.53 3.61
CA ILE A 40 -0.79 21.83 4.89
C ILE A 40 -0.18 22.66 6.03
N LEU A 41 1.03 23.19 5.84
CA LEU A 41 1.76 23.97 6.86
C LEU A 41 1.07 25.29 7.26
N GLU A 42 0.13 25.80 6.45
CA GLU A 42 -0.74 26.92 6.81
C GLU A 42 -1.69 26.58 7.98
N VAL A 43 -2.03 25.30 8.15
CA VAL A 43 -3.08 24.86 9.10
C VAL A 43 -2.64 23.76 10.06
N ASP A 44 -1.56 23.05 9.76
CA ASP A 44 -1.08 21.90 10.53
C ASP A 44 0.44 21.81 10.49
N ARG A 45 1.05 21.80 11.68
CA ARG A 45 2.50 21.65 11.87
C ARG A 45 2.85 20.44 12.75
N ASN A 46 1.86 19.63 13.13
CA ASN A 46 2.01 18.56 14.11
C ASN A 46 2.31 17.19 13.48
N HIS A 47 2.06 17.05 12.18
CA HIS A 47 2.06 15.77 11.48
C HIS A 47 3.09 15.75 10.36
N VAL A 48 3.62 14.56 10.07
CA VAL A 48 4.68 14.37 9.07
C VAL A 48 4.13 14.31 7.64
N PHE A 49 5.01 14.55 6.67
CA PHE A 49 4.76 14.34 5.24
C PHE A 49 5.36 13.01 4.81
N ILE A 50 4.52 12.09 4.34
CA ILE A 50 4.94 10.80 3.79
C ILE A 50 5.08 10.99 2.27
N ILE A 51 6.29 10.78 1.77
CA ILE A 51 6.70 11.15 0.41
C ILE A 51 7.07 9.90 -0.40
N GLU A 52 6.40 9.72 -1.53
CA GLU A 52 6.61 8.61 -2.45
C GLU A 52 7.25 9.05 -3.78
N GLY A 53 7.65 8.07 -4.59
CA GLY A 53 8.28 8.32 -5.89
C GLY A 53 9.70 8.87 -5.75
N ASN A 54 10.06 9.78 -6.64
CA ASN A 54 11.44 10.30 -6.73
C ASN A 54 11.50 11.83 -6.91
N PRO A 55 10.87 12.63 -6.03
CA PRO A 55 11.01 14.08 -6.07
C PRO A 55 12.43 14.52 -5.65
N ASP A 56 12.74 15.80 -5.84
CA ASP A 56 13.95 16.41 -5.28
C ASP A 56 13.78 16.62 -3.78
N ILE A 57 14.26 15.64 -2.99
CA ILE A 57 14.16 15.64 -1.52
C ILE A 57 14.81 16.89 -0.90
N MET A 58 15.89 17.42 -1.47
CA MET A 58 16.55 18.60 -0.90
C MET A 58 15.66 19.84 -0.98
N GLN A 59 14.87 19.98 -2.05
CA GLN A 59 13.90 21.06 -2.15
C GLN A 59 12.77 20.93 -1.13
N LEU A 60 12.31 19.70 -0.86
CA LEU A 60 11.28 19.45 0.15
C LEU A 60 11.82 19.76 1.56
N LEU A 61 13.07 19.39 1.85
CA LEU A 61 13.74 19.66 3.13
C LEU A 61 13.94 21.15 3.40
N ASN A 62 14.02 22.00 2.35
CA ASN A 62 14.01 23.46 2.53
C ASN A 62 12.66 24.00 3.02
N VAL A 63 11.58 23.20 2.97
CA VAL A 63 10.25 23.57 3.45
C VAL A 63 9.95 22.97 4.82
N SER A 64 10.27 21.69 5.03
CA SER A 64 10.09 21.01 6.32
C SER A 64 11.02 19.83 6.48
N ASP A 65 11.48 19.60 7.70
CA ASP A 65 12.23 18.42 8.15
C ASP A 65 11.34 17.25 8.58
N GLN A 66 10.01 17.45 8.69
CA GLN A 66 9.04 16.43 9.09
C GLN A 66 8.69 15.49 7.93
N ILE A 67 9.70 14.91 7.28
CA ILE A 67 9.55 14.07 6.08
C ILE A 67 9.83 12.61 6.44
N VAL A 68 8.99 11.71 5.91
CA VAL A 68 9.18 10.27 5.91
C VAL A 68 9.25 9.79 4.46
N LEU A 69 10.28 9.01 4.12
CA LEU A 69 10.39 8.39 2.79
C LEU A 69 9.49 7.16 2.75
N SER A 70 8.59 7.07 1.76
CA SER A 70 7.70 5.92 1.58
C SER A 70 8.01 5.13 0.32
N TYR A 71 7.92 3.80 0.45
CA TYR A 71 8.11 2.84 -0.63
C TYR A 71 7.10 1.70 -0.53
N HIS A 72 6.74 1.12 -1.67
CA HIS A 72 6.04 -0.16 -1.72
C HIS A 72 7.03 -1.28 -2.06
N PHE A 73 6.94 -2.41 -1.36
CA PHE A 73 7.88 -3.52 -1.49
C PHE A 73 7.18 -4.80 -1.94
N TYR A 74 7.31 -5.09 -3.23
CA TYR A 74 6.79 -6.31 -3.84
C TYR A 74 7.88 -7.02 -4.65
N THR A 75 9.11 -7.08 -4.14
CA THR A 75 10.26 -7.66 -4.86
C THR A 75 10.48 -9.12 -4.47
N PRO A 76 10.61 -10.07 -5.42
CA PRO A 76 10.40 -9.91 -6.86
C PRO A 76 8.92 -9.79 -7.22
N VAL A 77 8.61 -8.93 -8.20
CA VAL A 77 7.24 -8.56 -8.58
C VAL A 77 6.44 -9.75 -9.07
N GLU A 78 7.09 -10.66 -9.81
CA GLU A 78 6.50 -11.89 -10.34
C GLU A 78 6.00 -12.83 -9.24
N PHE A 79 6.57 -12.75 -8.03
CA PHE A 79 6.15 -13.54 -6.89
C PHE A 79 5.04 -12.86 -6.08
N CYS A 80 5.01 -11.52 -6.03
CA CYS A 80 4.26 -10.79 -5.02
C CYS A 80 2.91 -10.21 -5.48
N LEU A 81 2.72 -9.80 -6.74
CA LEU A 81 1.56 -8.96 -7.16
C LEU A 81 0.40 -9.67 -7.88
N HIS A 82 -0.83 -9.19 -7.57
CA HIS A 82 -2.12 -9.62 -8.09
C HIS A 82 -2.54 -8.82 -9.35
N ASN A 83 -3.23 -9.48 -10.30
CA ASN A 83 -3.67 -9.00 -11.63
C ASN A 83 -2.56 -8.76 -12.67
N GLY A 84 -1.92 -9.81 -13.23
CA GLY A 84 -2.44 -11.17 -13.39
C GLY A 84 -1.36 -12.10 -13.92
N ARG A 85 -0.36 -12.36 -13.08
CA ARG A 85 0.72 -13.33 -13.33
C ARG A 85 1.12 -14.06 -12.04
N TYR A 86 0.19 -14.26 -11.11
CA TYR A 86 0.49 -15.15 -9.99
C TYR A 86 0.74 -16.53 -10.55
N ASP A 87 2.00 -16.88 -10.59
CA ASP A 87 2.42 -18.25 -10.71
C ASP A 87 2.69 -18.74 -9.29
N PHE A 88 1.64 -19.29 -8.66
CA PHE A 88 1.75 -19.87 -7.32
C PHE A 88 2.69 -21.08 -7.27
N THR A 89 3.16 -21.56 -8.43
CA THR A 89 4.22 -22.59 -8.50
C THR A 89 5.60 -22.01 -8.20
N LEU A 90 5.79 -20.69 -8.34
CA LEU A 90 7.03 -20.03 -7.97
C LEU A 90 7.36 -20.24 -6.49
N LYS A 91 8.63 -20.47 -6.23
CA LYS A 91 9.16 -20.74 -4.89
C LYS A 91 10.12 -19.66 -4.45
N TYR A 92 9.97 -19.28 -3.19
CA TYR A 92 10.90 -18.45 -2.45
C TYR A 92 11.36 -19.20 -1.19
N PRO A 93 12.68 -19.23 -0.90
CA PRO A 93 13.77 -18.89 -1.80
C PRO A 93 13.77 -19.74 -3.08
N GLY A 94 14.23 -19.18 -4.20
CA GLY A 94 14.20 -19.89 -5.49
C GLY A 94 14.51 -19.01 -6.70
N TYR A 95 14.55 -19.61 -7.88
CA TYR A 95 14.74 -18.90 -9.15
C TYR A 95 13.42 -18.28 -9.63
N ILE A 96 13.41 -16.95 -9.78
CA ILE A 96 12.26 -16.16 -10.23
C ILE A 96 12.79 -15.12 -11.21
N GLY A 97 12.26 -15.10 -12.44
CA GLY A 97 12.69 -14.14 -13.48
C GLY A 97 14.18 -14.25 -13.85
N GLY A 98 14.76 -15.45 -13.81
CA GLY A 98 16.17 -15.69 -14.15
C GLY A 98 17.18 -15.32 -13.06
N LYS A 99 16.73 -14.87 -11.89
CA LYS A 99 17.57 -14.57 -10.72
C LYS A 99 17.20 -15.48 -9.54
N TYR A 100 18.20 -15.94 -8.79
CA TYR A 100 17.95 -16.61 -7.53
C TYR A 100 17.64 -15.58 -6.44
N TRP A 101 16.48 -15.74 -5.80
CA TRP A 101 15.99 -14.90 -4.72
C TRP A 101 16.02 -15.66 -3.41
N ASP A 102 16.74 -15.09 -2.46
CA ASP A 102 16.81 -15.49 -1.06
C ASP A 102 16.84 -14.22 -0.19
N ARG A 103 16.99 -14.35 1.13
CA ARG A 103 17.08 -13.20 2.04
C ARG A 103 18.21 -12.23 1.67
N LYS A 104 19.35 -12.73 1.19
CA LYS A 104 20.48 -11.88 0.76
C LYS A 104 20.10 -11.07 -0.46
N ALA A 105 19.49 -11.68 -1.46
CA ALA A 105 19.02 -11.00 -2.66
C ALA A 105 17.94 -9.94 -2.35
N LEU A 106 17.04 -10.21 -1.38
CA LEU A 106 16.09 -9.22 -0.87
C LEU A 106 16.82 -8.05 -0.21
N LYS A 107 17.76 -8.32 0.70
CA LYS A 107 18.57 -7.30 1.36
C LYS A 107 19.28 -6.37 0.36
N GLU A 108 19.88 -6.96 -0.68
CA GLU A 108 20.53 -6.20 -1.75
C GLU A 108 19.54 -5.31 -2.54
N SER A 109 18.28 -5.74 -2.72
CA SER A 109 17.26 -4.91 -3.39
C SER A 109 16.84 -3.67 -2.57
N MET A 110 16.93 -3.75 -1.24
CA MET A 110 16.56 -2.65 -0.33
C MET A 110 17.67 -1.61 -0.15
N LYS A 111 18.88 -1.84 -0.69
CA LYS A 111 20.06 -0.99 -0.44
C LYS A 111 19.85 0.48 -0.79
N TYR A 112 19.06 0.78 -1.82
CA TYR A 112 18.78 2.15 -2.23
C TYR A 112 17.89 2.89 -1.23
N MET A 113 16.89 2.20 -0.67
CA MET A 113 16.04 2.76 0.38
C MET A 113 16.88 3.13 1.61
N ASN A 114 17.74 2.20 2.05
CA ASN A 114 18.64 2.46 3.17
C ASN A 114 19.67 3.57 2.85
N TYR A 115 20.23 3.59 1.64
CA TYR A 115 21.14 4.64 1.22
C TYR A 115 20.51 6.03 1.32
N PHE A 116 19.30 6.22 0.80
CA PHE A 116 18.62 7.52 0.86
C PHE A 116 18.20 7.91 2.28
N SER A 117 17.75 6.93 3.09
CA SER A 117 17.51 7.13 4.51
C SER A 117 18.75 7.71 5.21
N LYS A 118 19.93 7.11 5.02
CA LYS A 118 21.18 7.58 5.64
C LYS A 118 21.67 8.89 5.03
N LYS A 119 21.58 9.06 3.70
CA LYS A 119 22.02 10.27 3.00
C LYS A 119 21.29 11.51 3.48
N TYR A 120 19.97 11.43 3.66
CA TYR A 120 19.15 12.56 4.07
C TYR A 120 18.81 12.57 5.56
N ASN A 121 19.23 11.55 6.31
CA ASN A 121 18.88 11.34 7.71
C ASN A 121 17.36 11.34 7.95
N LEU A 122 16.63 10.60 7.11
CA LEU A 122 15.16 10.50 7.15
C LEU A 122 14.70 9.06 7.45
N PRO A 123 13.61 8.89 8.20
CA PRO A 123 13.01 7.57 8.40
C PRO A 123 12.41 7.04 7.10
N VAL A 124 12.30 5.71 7.03
CA VAL A 124 11.65 4.99 5.93
C VAL A 124 10.41 4.30 6.45
N PHE A 125 9.33 4.41 5.69
CA PHE A 125 8.07 3.72 5.91
C PHE A 125 7.71 2.90 4.67
N ILE A 126 7.53 1.60 4.82
CA ILE A 126 7.07 0.72 3.75
C ILE A 126 5.53 0.72 3.79
N GLY A 127 4.92 1.58 2.98
CA GLY A 127 3.47 1.79 2.95
C GLY A 127 2.69 0.55 2.52
N GLU A 128 3.29 -0.29 1.68
CA GLU A 128 2.71 -1.55 1.26
C GLU A 128 3.77 -2.63 1.04
N PHE A 129 3.44 -3.85 1.47
CA PHE A 129 4.12 -5.07 1.05
C PHE A 129 3.23 -6.28 1.30
N GLY A 130 3.45 -7.36 0.56
CA GLY A 130 2.74 -8.61 0.73
C GLY A 130 3.11 -9.61 -0.36
N ALA A 131 2.73 -10.87 -0.16
CA ALA A 131 2.87 -11.93 -1.16
C ALA A 131 1.56 -12.68 -1.31
N GLY A 132 1.31 -13.25 -2.50
CA GLY A 132 0.16 -14.11 -2.73
C GLY A 132 0.27 -15.39 -1.90
N LEU A 133 -0.65 -15.59 -0.95
CA LEU A 133 -0.61 -16.72 -0.01
C LEU A 133 -0.88 -18.07 -0.69
N GLY A 134 -1.36 -18.07 -1.94
CA GLY A 134 -1.41 -19.27 -2.79
C GLY A 134 -0.06 -19.99 -2.96
N SER A 135 1.07 -19.31 -2.78
CA SER A 135 2.41 -19.93 -2.78
C SER A 135 2.76 -20.68 -1.48
N GLY A 136 1.88 -20.69 -0.47
CA GLY A 136 2.02 -21.44 0.77
C GLY A 136 3.25 -21.02 1.60
N GLU A 137 4.02 -22.01 2.06
CA GLU A 137 5.23 -21.78 2.88
C GLU A 137 6.23 -20.79 2.25
N SER A 138 6.32 -20.74 0.91
CA SER A 138 7.18 -19.77 0.23
C SER A 138 6.74 -18.33 0.47
N ALA A 139 5.43 -18.06 0.49
CA ALA A 139 4.91 -16.73 0.77
C ALA A 139 5.18 -16.35 2.23
N LEU A 140 4.92 -17.25 3.17
CA LEU A 140 5.18 -17.04 4.59
C LEU A 140 6.66 -16.78 4.86
N ARG A 141 7.54 -17.56 4.24
CA ARG A 141 8.99 -17.36 4.36
C ARG A 141 9.45 -16.03 3.76
N TRP A 142 8.89 -15.63 2.61
CA TRP A 142 9.17 -14.32 2.02
C TRP A 142 8.74 -13.18 2.94
N VAL A 143 7.54 -13.26 3.53
CA VAL A 143 7.05 -12.25 4.46
C VAL A 143 7.95 -12.17 5.69
N ASN A 144 8.33 -13.32 6.27
CA ASN A 144 9.23 -13.38 7.41
C ASN A 144 10.61 -12.76 7.12
N ASP A 145 11.24 -13.16 6.01
CA ASP A 145 12.55 -12.63 5.64
C ASP A 145 12.47 -11.13 5.36
N THR A 146 11.40 -10.65 4.71
CA THR A 146 11.17 -9.23 4.41
C THR A 146 10.96 -8.40 5.67
N VAL A 147 10.07 -8.82 6.58
CA VAL A 147 9.85 -8.16 7.88
C VAL A 147 11.15 -8.11 8.67
N SER A 148 11.88 -9.23 8.76
CA SER A 148 13.17 -9.28 9.47
C SER A 148 14.19 -8.28 8.91
N LEU A 149 14.16 -8.00 7.61
CA LEU A 149 15.06 -7.05 6.96
C LEU A 149 14.60 -5.61 7.18
N PHE A 150 13.30 -5.34 7.20
CA PHE A 150 12.77 -4.03 7.59
C PHE A 150 13.18 -3.68 9.02
N GLU A 151 13.00 -4.60 9.96
CA GLU A 151 13.46 -4.42 11.34
C GLU A 151 14.98 -4.24 11.44
N GLU A 152 15.75 -5.03 10.69
CA GLU A 152 17.22 -4.89 10.63
C GLU A 152 17.66 -3.50 10.13
N TYR A 153 16.93 -2.92 9.17
CA TYR A 153 17.19 -1.57 8.66
C TYR A 153 16.56 -0.45 9.51
N GLY A 154 15.68 -0.78 10.45
CA GLY A 154 14.89 0.19 11.21
C GLY A 154 13.80 0.87 10.38
N PHE A 155 13.24 0.17 9.38
CA PHE A 155 12.13 0.65 8.57
C PHE A 155 10.81 0.36 9.27
N HIS A 156 9.90 1.32 9.25
CA HIS A 156 8.50 1.10 9.63
C HIS A 156 7.76 0.47 8.45
N TRP A 157 6.65 -0.24 8.68
CA TRP A 157 5.94 -0.94 7.60
C TRP A 157 4.46 -1.15 7.89
N THR A 158 3.68 -1.34 6.82
CA THR A 158 2.28 -1.78 6.85
C THR A 158 2.06 -2.93 5.88
N TYR A 159 1.52 -4.05 6.40
CA TYR A 159 1.25 -5.24 5.60
C TYR A 159 -0.07 -5.13 4.83
N THR A 160 -0.01 -5.41 3.54
CA THR A 160 -1.14 -5.40 2.61
C THR A 160 -1.69 -6.83 2.47
N VAL A 161 -2.96 -7.14 2.75
CA VAL A 161 -4.05 -6.31 3.30
C VAL A 161 -4.64 -6.90 4.56
N TYR A 162 -5.24 -6.05 5.41
CA TYR A 162 -5.99 -6.51 6.59
C TYR A 162 -7.11 -7.49 6.23
N LYS A 163 -7.91 -7.21 5.19
CA LYS A 163 -9.02 -8.05 4.73
C LYS A 163 -8.98 -8.24 3.23
N SER A 164 -8.97 -9.49 2.79
CA SER A 164 -9.05 -9.87 1.38
C SER A 164 -10.38 -10.60 1.09
N PRO A 165 -11.04 -10.30 -0.04
CA PRO A 165 -12.16 -11.12 -0.52
C PRO A 165 -11.70 -12.49 -1.04
N TYR A 166 -10.40 -12.71 -1.25
CA TYR A 166 -9.87 -13.94 -1.82
C TYR A 166 -8.76 -14.56 -0.94
N PRO A 167 -8.82 -15.89 -0.66
CA PRO A 167 -7.93 -16.58 0.27
C PRO A 167 -6.47 -16.69 -0.20
N ASP A 168 -6.25 -16.76 -1.51
CA ASP A 168 -4.96 -16.93 -2.17
C ASP A 168 -4.17 -15.62 -2.36
N MET A 169 -4.79 -14.48 -2.07
CA MET A 169 -4.15 -13.16 -2.07
C MET A 169 -3.36 -12.89 -0.80
N CYS A 170 -2.90 -11.66 -0.61
CA CYS A 170 -2.10 -11.22 0.53
C CYS A 170 -2.93 -10.90 1.80
N GLY A 171 -4.16 -11.40 1.95
CA GLY A 171 -5.05 -11.05 3.07
C GLY A 171 -4.69 -11.69 4.41
N LEU A 172 -4.68 -10.91 5.51
CA LEU A 172 -4.57 -11.46 6.87
C LEU A 172 -5.89 -12.11 7.35
N TYR A 173 -7.01 -11.50 6.98
CA TYR A 173 -8.35 -12.01 7.21
C TYR A 173 -9.08 -12.19 5.88
N TYR A 174 -9.92 -13.22 5.82
CA TYR A 174 -10.73 -13.51 4.65
C TYR A 174 -12.20 -13.35 4.95
N LEU A 175 -12.89 -12.80 3.96
CA LEU A 175 -14.34 -12.63 4.00
C LEU A 175 -15.02 -13.86 3.40
N PRO A 176 -16.17 -14.30 3.95
CA PRO A 176 -16.99 -15.30 3.29
C PRO A 176 -17.31 -14.89 1.83
N GLU A 177 -17.33 -15.86 0.93
CA GLU A 177 -17.60 -15.62 -0.50
C GLU A 177 -18.98 -14.98 -0.73
N ASP A 178 -19.96 -15.38 0.09
CA ASP A 178 -21.33 -14.89 0.09
C ASP A 178 -21.53 -13.63 0.96
N SER A 179 -20.46 -13.08 1.54
CA SER A 179 -20.58 -11.87 2.34
C SER A 179 -21.05 -10.69 1.47
N PRO A 180 -21.91 -9.80 1.99
CA PRO A 180 -22.35 -8.61 1.26
C PRO A 180 -21.18 -7.74 0.76
N TRP A 181 -20.03 -7.79 1.42
CA TRP A 181 -18.82 -7.08 1.00
C TRP A 181 -18.15 -7.74 -0.20
N THR A 182 -17.95 -9.06 -0.18
CA THR A 182 -17.41 -9.81 -1.32
C THR A 182 -18.30 -9.63 -2.55
N MET A 183 -19.62 -9.70 -2.38
CA MET A 183 -20.58 -9.42 -3.46
C MET A 183 -20.45 -8.00 -4.01
N MET A 184 -20.31 -7.00 -3.14
CA MET A 184 -20.11 -5.60 -3.55
C MET A 184 -18.80 -5.44 -4.34
N LEU A 185 -17.70 -6.01 -3.86
CA LEU A 185 -16.41 -5.95 -4.54
C LEU A 185 -16.46 -6.64 -5.90
N ASN A 186 -17.11 -7.79 -6.01
CA ASN A 186 -17.29 -8.50 -7.28
C ASN A 186 -18.11 -7.66 -8.27
N ASN A 187 -19.19 -7.02 -7.80
CA ASN A 187 -19.99 -6.13 -8.63
C ASN A 187 -19.16 -4.94 -9.13
N ILE A 188 -18.43 -4.25 -8.26
CA ILE A 188 -17.57 -3.12 -8.66
C ILE A 188 -16.48 -3.59 -9.63
N SER A 189 -15.80 -4.71 -9.32
CA SER A 189 -14.72 -5.25 -10.15
C SER A 189 -15.22 -5.58 -11.57
N ASN A 190 -16.42 -6.15 -11.70
CA ASN A 190 -17.03 -6.43 -13.00
C ASN A 190 -17.40 -5.16 -13.77
N MET A 191 -17.59 -4.03 -13.08
CA MET A 191 -18.00 -2.76 -13.67
C MET A 191 -16.82 -1.86 -14.05
N VAL A 192 -15.69 -1.98 -13.35
CA VAL A 192 -14.52 -1.10 -13.48
C VAL A 192 -13.31 -1.90 -13.97
N CYS A 193 -13.40 -2.45 -15.18
CA CYS A 193 -12.27 -3.15 -15.83
C CYS A 193 -11.61 -2.33 -16.96
N GLU A 194 -12.11 -1.13 -17.27
CA GLU A 194 -11.52 -0.28 -18.30
C GLU A 194 -10.68 0.85 -17.68
N LYS A 195 -9.50 1.10 -18.25
CA LYS A 195 -8.67 2.25 -17.85
C LYS A 195 -9.48 3.53 -18.09
N TYR A 196 -9.56 4.43 -17.09
CA TYR A 196 -10.36 5.67 -17.16
C TYR A 196 -10.22 6.47 -18.47
N LYS A 197 -9.02 6.49 -19.05
CA LYS A 197 -8.71 7.14 -20.34
C LYS A 197 -9.40 6.53 -21.57
N ASN A 198 -9.86 5.28 -21.46
CA ASN A 198 -10.54 4.53 -22.50
C ASN A 198 -12.07 4.54 -22.31
N ILE A 199 -12.55 5.13 -21.22
CA ILE A 199 -13.97 5.20 -20.87
C ILE A 199 -14.57 6.44 -21.54
N THR A 200 -15.69 6.30 -22.24
CA THR A 200 -16.43 7.42 -22.83
C THR A 200 -17.00 8.34 -21.74
N GLU A 201 -17.23 9.63 -22.03
CA GLU A 201 -17.81 10.55 -21.04
C GLU A 201 -19.17 10.08 -20.51
N ILE A 202 -20.01 9.51 -21.38
CA ILE A 202 -21.28 8.88 -20.99
C ILE A 202 -21.06 7.76 -19.98
N ARG A 203 -20.07 6.90 -20.21
CA ARG A 203 -19.78 5.79 -19.30
C ARG A 203 -19.17 6.28 -17.98
N LYS A 204 -18.49 7.42 -17.95
CA LYS A 204 -18.03 8.06 -16.70
C LYS A 204 -19.21 8.58 -15.89
N GLU A 205 -20.20 9.21 -16.53
CA GLU A 205 -21.42 9.67 -15.87
C GLU A 205 -22.22 8.48 -15.28
N GLU A 206 -22.37 7.39 -16.05
CA GLU A 206 -22.97 6.15 -15.56
C GLU A 206 -22.21 5.58 -14.34
N LEU A 207 -20.89 5.53 -14.38
CA LEU A 207 -20.07 5.06 -13.25
C LEU A 207 -20.24 5.96 -12.02
N ILE A 208 -20.31 7.28 -12.20
CA ILE A 208 -20.57 8.24 -11.12
C ILE A 208 -21.96 8.02 -10.53
N GLU A 209 -22.98 7.81 -11.37
CA GLU A 209 -24.34 7.49 -10.92
C GLU A 209 -24.39 6.16 -10.15
N ILE A 210 -23.65 5.14 -10.60
CA ILE A 210 -23.50 3.88 -9.88
C ILE A 210 -22.82 4.10 -8.53
N ILE A 211 -21.71 4.84 -8.48
CA ILE A 211 -21.02 5.16 -7.22
C ILE A 211 -21.95 5.92 -6.27
N ASN A 212 -22.77 6.84 -6.79
CA ASN A 212 -23.74 7.61 -6.01
C ASN A 212 -24.94 6.77 -5.54
N THR A 213 -25.33 5.73 -6.30
CA THR A 213 -26.39 4.79 -5.93
C THR A 213 -25.90 3.68 -4.99
N ILE A 214 -24.58 3.41 -4.94
CA ILE A 214 -23.94 2.71 -3.82
C ILE A 214 -24.09 3.59 -2.58
N ASN A 215 -25.25 3.47 -1.95
CA ASN A 215 -25.70 4.33 -0.88
C ASN A 215 -24.71 4.24 0.29
N ILE A 216 -23.90 5.29 0.49
CA ILE A 216 -22.88 5.36 1.55
C ILE A 216 -23.46 5.06 2.95
N ARG A 217 -24.77 5.24 3.15
CA ARG A 217 -25.46 4.83 4.39
C ARG A 217 -25.51 3.31 4.60
N ASN A 218 -25.53 2.51 3.54
CA ASN A 218 -25.37 1.05 3.62
C ASN A 218 -23.92 0.65 3.93
N ILE A 219 -22.92 1.43 3.52
CA ILE A 219 -21.51 1.24 3.94
C ILE A 219 -21.37 1.38 5.47
N ILE A 220 -22.12 2.28 6.11
CA ILE A 220 -22.15 2.39 7.59
C ILE A 220 -22.80 1.16 8.24
N LYS A 221 -23.78 0.52 7.60
CA LYS A 221 -24.30 -0.78 8.08
C LYS A 221 -23.29 -1.90 7.85
N LEU A 222 -22.65 -1.96 6.68
CA LEU A 222 -21.60 -2.93 6.34
C LEU A 222 -20.39 -2.86 7.30
N THR A 223 -20.01 -1.66 7.76
CA THR A 223 -18.94 -1.52 8.77
C THR A 223 -19.29 -2.09 10.14
N LYS A 224 -20.58 -2.19 10.51
CA LYS A 224 -21.02 -2.98 11.68
C LYS A 224 -20.91 -4.49 11.41
N TYR A 225 -21.24 -4.96 10.21
CA TYR A 225 -21.09 -6.37 9.80
C TYR A 225 -19.61 -6.82 9.77
N LEU A 226 -18.69 -5.94 9.36
CA LEU A 226 -17.25 -6.21 9.36
C LEU A 226 -16.67 -6.51 10.76
N ARG A 227 -17.37 -6.17 11.84
CA ARG A 227 -16.94 -6.45 13.21
C ARG A 227 -17.46 -7.78 13.76
N THR A 228 -18.42 -8.43 13.10
CA THR A 228 -19.22 -9.51 13.68
C THR A 228 -19.14 -10.86 12.96
N GLU A 229 -18.67 -10.92 11.70
CA GLU A 229 -18.46 -12.21 11.02
C GLU A 229 -17.24 -12.96 11.58
N GLU A 230 -17.33 -14.29 11.61
CA GLU A 230 -16.21 -15.20 11.84
C GLU A 230 -15.24 -15.09 10.66
N HIS A 231 -14.33 -14.12 10.74
CA HIS A 231 -13.27 -13.97 9.75
C HIS A 231 -12.32 -15.16 9.87
N LEU A 232 -12.08 -15.88 8.78
CA LEU A 232 -11.00 -16.86 8.72
C LEU A 232 -9.68 -16.08 8.74
N MET A 233 -8.91 -16.27 9.80
CA MET A 233 -7.65 -15.56 10.06
C MET A 233 -6.46 -16.44 9.70
N HIS A 234 -5.50 -15.89 8.94
CA HIS A 234 -4.26 -16.60 8.65
C HIS A 234 -3.31 -16.57 9.87
N LYS A 235 -3.41 -17.57 10.74
CA LYS A 235 -2.68 -17.61 12.03
C LYS A 235 -1.15 -17.54 11.89
N GLU A 236 -0.57 -18.22 10.90
CA GLU A 236 0.89 -18.24 10.71
C GLU A 236 1.43 -16.88 10.27
N LEU A 237 0.79 -16.27 9.28
CA LEU A 237 1.05 -14.89 8.87
C LEU A 237 0.93 -13.92 10.05
N LEU A 238 -0.12 -14.03 10.88
CA LEU A 238 -0.26 -13.19 12.07
C LEU A 238 0.91 -13.34 13.04
N ASN A 239 1.44 -14.55 13.21
CA ASN A 239 2.58 -14.79 14.09
C ASN A 239 3.88 -14.19 13.54
N ILE A 240 4.02 -14.09 12.22
CA ILE A 240 5.15 -13.39 11.59
C ILE A 240 5.02 -11.88 11.83
N LEU A 241 3.84 -11.30 11.61
CA LEU A 241 3.59 -9.86 11.68
C LEU A 241 3.54 -9.30 13.12
N LYS A 242 3.64 -10.14 14.15
CA LYS A 242 3.64 -9.75 15.58
C LYS A 242 5.03 -9.67 16.20
N GLN A 243 6.06 -10.17 15.51
CA GLN A 243 7.44 -10.18 15.98
C GLN A 243 8.03 -8.78 15.93
#